data_AF-A0A1A9VAS5-F1
#
_entry.id   AF-A0A1A9VAS5-F1
#
_cell.length_a   1.000
_cell.length_b   1.000
_cell.length_c   1.000
_cell.angle_alpha   90.00
_cell.angle_beta   90.00
_cell.angle_gamma   90.00
#
_symmetry.space_group_name_H-M   'P 1'
#
loop_
_entity.id
_entity.type
_entity.pdbx_description
1 polymer ?
#
loop_
_entity_poly.entity_id
_entity_poly.type
_entity_poly.pdbx_seq_one_letter_code
_entity_poly.pdbx_strand_id
1 'polypeptide(L)'
;MDSRIGLDYIVENRDYISKLGTALDTNNVVVKKQVFELLSALCAYNADGYARAIETLEFYKNLKNERYRFKIVINELEKATSVDYQVALLAFINCVIISATNLQDRIRIRNELIGATKYPKIVIANVEYNLAATDSHERQAIAYFNQGLIQLMFQQQVEIHGID
;
A
#
# COMPACT_ATOMS: atom_id res chain seq x y z
N MET A 1 -11.19 -16.56 -9.99
CA MET A 1 -10.36 -17.13 -8.91
C MET A 1 -10.65 -16.31 -7.67
N ASP A 2 -11.18 -16.90 -6.59
CA ASP A 2 -11.65 -16.14 -5.42
C ASP A 2 -10.43 -15.46 -4.75
N SER A 3 -10.38 -14.13 -4.76
CA SER A 3 -9.20 -13.34 -4.35
C SER A 3 -8.74 -13.65 -2.93
N ARG A 4 -9.65 -14.11 -2.08
CA ARG A 4 -9.39 -14.57 -0.71
C ARG A 4 -8.45 -15.77 -0.65
N ILE A 5 -8.66 -16.77 -1.52
CA ILE A 5 -7.81 -17.99 -1.59
C ILE A 5 -6.37 -17.62 -1.97
N GLY A 6 -6.20 -16.63 -2.86
CA GLY A 6 -4.87 -16.15 -3.24
C GLY A 6 -4.14 -15.42 -2.12
N LEU A 7 -4.87 -14.61 -1.34
CA LEU A 7 -4.30 -13.89 -0.20
C LEU A 7 -3.96 -14.82 0.96
N ASP A 8 -4.81 -15.81 1.26
CA ASP A 8 -4.53 -16.84 2.27
C ASP A 8 -3.22 -17.57 1.96
N TYR A 9 -3.03 -17.98 0.71
CA TYR A 9 -1.79 -18.64 0.28
C TYR A 9 -0.56 -17.75 0.49
N ILE A 10 -0.63 -16.46 0.18
CA ILE A 10 0.51 -15.54 0.38
C ILE A 10 0.80 -15.34 1.87
N VAL A 11 -0.24 -15.27 2.71
CA VAL A 11 -0.09 -15.09 4.16
C VAL A 11 0.60 -16.30 4.81
N GLU A 12 0.21 -17.51 4.39
CA GLU A 12 0.75 -18.78 4.87
C GLU A 12 2.20 -19.03 4.41
N ASN A 13 2.59 -18.50 3.24
CA ASN A 13 3.89 -18.76 2.63
C ASN A 13 4.87 -17.58 2.79
N ARG A 14 5.75 -17.67 3.81
CA ARG A 14 6.75 -16.62 4.11
C ARG A 14 7.69 -16.28 2.95
N ASP A 15 7.94 -17.20 2.03
CA ASP A 15 8.82 -16.97 0.86
C ASP A 15 8.34 -15.84 -0.05
N TYR A 16 7.06 -15.44 0.05
CA TYR A 16 6.54 -14.30 -0.70
C TYR A 16 7.13 -12.97 -0.24
N ILE A 17 7.64 -12.88 0.99
CA ILE A 17 8.32 -11.67 1.49
C ILE A 17 9.53 -11.34 0.61
N SER A 18 10.40 -12.32 0.37
CA SER A 18 11.60 -12.11 -0.45
C SER A 18 11.25 -11.98 -1.93
N LYS A 19 10.29 -12.75 -2.44
CA LYS A 19 9.83 -12.64 -3.85
C LYS A 19 9.25 -11.26 -4.17
N LEU A 20 8.31 -10.78 -3.35
CA LEU A 20 7.70 -9.45 -3.53
C LEU A 20 8.70 -8.34 -3.28
N GLY A 21 9.57 -8.50 -2.27
CA GLY A 21 10.66 -7.58 -1.99
C GLY A 21 11.61 -7.45 -3.18
N THR A 22 12.08 -8.56 -3.76
CA THR A 22 12.93 -8.52 -4.96
C THR A 22 12.19 -7.97 -6.18
N ALA A 23 10.89 -8.25 -6.33
CA ALA A 23 10.08 -7.71 -7.43
C ALA A 23 9.98 -6.17 -7.39
N LEU A 24 10.12 -5.55 -6.22
CA LEU A 24 10.22 -4.10 -6.08
C LEU A 24 11.52 -3.51 -6.63
N ASP A 25 12.59 -4.31 -6.79
CA ASP A 25 13.89 -3.88 -7.32
C ASP A 25 13.95 -3.92 -8.86
N THR A 26 12.87 -3.49 -9.50
CA THR A 26 12.77 -3.35 -10.95
C THR A 26 12.63 -1.89 -11.35
N ASN A 27 12.95 -1.55 -12.60
CA ASN A 27 12.63 -0.22 -13.16
C ASN A 27 11.24 -0.16 -13.79
N ASN A 28 10.53 -1.29 -13.86
CA ASN A 28 9.18 -1.36 -14.42
C ASN A 28 8.13 -0.85 -13.42
N VAL A 29 7.58 0.33 -13.70
CA VAL A 29 6.54 0.98 -12.89
C VAL A 29 5.27 0.13 -12.78
N VAL A 30 4.89 -0.60 -13.84
CA VAL A 30 3.70 -1.46 -13.83
C VAL A 30 3.86 -2.59 -12.82
N VAL A 31 5.03 -3.23 -12.78
CA VAL A 31 5.31 -4.30 -11.81
C VAL A 31 5.29 -3.74 -10.39
N LYS A 32 5.95 -2.60 -10.15
CA LYS A 32 5.91 -1.96 -8.82
C LYS A 32 4.49 -1.61 -8.39
N LYS A 33 3.68 -1.06 -9.30
CA LYS A 33 2.27 -0.74 -9.04
C LYS A 33 1.51 -1.99 -8.57
N GLN A 34 1.59 -3.08 -9.34
CA GLN A 34 0.92 -4.34 -9.01
C GLN A 34 1.38 -4.91 -7.66
N VAL A 35 2.68 -4.80 -7.34
CA VAL A 35 3.18 -5.21 -6.02
C VAL A 35 2.58 -4.33 -4.92
N PHE A 36 2.55 -3.00 -5.07
CA PHE A 36 1.93 -2.13 -4.06
C PHE A 36 0.42 -2.34 -3.90
N GLU A 37 -0.31 -2.61 -4.98
CA GLU A 37 -1.73 -2.97 -4.95
C GLU A 37 -1.93 -4.28 -4.16
N LEU A 38 -1.09 -5.30 -4.40
CA LEU A 38 -1.13 -6.54 -3.66
C LEU A 38 -0.79 -6.36 -2.17
N LEU A 39 0.23 -5.57 -1.85
CA LEU A 39 0.57 -5.24 -0.46
C LEU A 39 -0.56 -4.49 0.23
N SER A 40 -1.27 -3.62 -0.49
CA SER A 40 -2.46 -2.92 0.02
C SER A 40 -3.59 -3.91 0.34
N ALA A 41 -3.85 -4.85 -0.56
CA ALA A 41 -4.84 -5.91 -0.35
C ALA A 41 -4.50 -6.77 0.87
N LEU A 42 -3.21 -7.14 1.05
CA LEU A 42 -2.74 -7.88 2.23
C LEU A 42 -2.96 -7.08 3.52
N CYS A 43 -2.64 -5.78 3.53
CA CYS A 43 -2.90 -4.92 4.68
C CYS A 43 -4.39 -4.86 5.03
N ALA A 44 -5.28 -4.78 4.04
CA ALA A 44 -6.72 -4.68 4.25
C ALA A 44 -7.37 -6.03 4.61
N TYR A 45 -6.71 -7.15 4.32
CA TYR A 45 -7.28 -8.48 4.49
C TYR A 45 -7.39 -8.90 5.97
N ASN A 46 -6.24 -8.98 6.66
CA ASN A 46 -6.18 -9.34 8.08
C ASN A 46 -4.84 -8.92 8.70
N ALA A 47 -4.67 -9.18 10.01
CA ALA A 47 -3.47 -8.79 10.76
C ALA A 47 -2.19 -9.48 10.25
N ASP A 48 -2.29 -10.74 9.80
CA ASP A 48 -1.14 -11.48 9.27
C ASP A 48 -0.72 -10.96 7.89
N GLY A 49 -1.68 -10.62 7.03
CA GLY A 49 -1.43 -9.94 5.75
C GLY A 49 -0.77 -8.57 5.94
N TYR A 50 -1.25 -7.79 6.92
CA TYR A 50 -0.58 -6.56 7.32
C TYR A 50 0.87 -6.81 7.74
N ALA A 51 1.11 -7.82 8.59
CA ALA A 51 2.46 -8.18 9.03
C ALA A 51 3.37 -8.56 7.84
N ARG A 52 2.86 -9.36 6.88
CA ARG A 52 3.60 -9.76 5.67
C ARG A 52 3.98 -8.58 4.80
N ALA A 53 3.08 -7.60 4.64
CA ALA A 53 3.37 -6.40 3.88
C ALA A 53 4.48 -5.57 4.53
N ILE A 54 4.45 -5.43 5.85
CA ILE A 54 5.47 -4.74 6.62
C ILE A 54 6.83 -5.48 6.58
N GLU A 55 6.83 -6.80 6.72
CA GLU A 55 8.03 -7.64 6.59
C GLU A 55 8.64 -7.54 5.18
N THR A 56 7.81 -7.42 4.13
CA THR A 56 8.27 -7.23 2.75
C THR A 56 9.02 -5.91 2.57
N LEU A 57 8.50 -4.81 3.12
CA LEU A 57 9.20 -3.53 3.10
C LEU A 57 10.49 -3.55 3.91
N GLU A 58 10.50 -4.26 5.04
CA GLU A 58 11.70 -4.44 5.87
C GLU A 58 12.77 -5.26 5.15
N PHE A 59 12.39 -6.32 4.44
CA PHE A 59 13.29 -7.07 3.56
C PHE A 59 13.89 -6.17 2.48
N TYR A 60 13.05 -5.39 1.77
CA TYR A 60 13.53 -4.48 0.72
C TYR A 60 14.47 -3.41 1.28
N LYS A 61 14.16 -2.85 2.46
CA LYS A 61 15.04 -1.91 3.16
C LYS A 61 16.44 -2.49 3.33
N ASN A 62 16.54 -3.72 3.84
CA ASN A 62 17.81 -4.40 4.07
C ASN A 62 18.52 -4.70 2.74
N LEU A 63 17.77 -5.11 1.71
CA LEU A 63 18.30 -5.35 0.36
C LEU A 63 18.95 -4.08 -0.24
N LYS A 64 18.34 -2.91 -0.03
CA LYS A 64 18.88 -1.62 -0.54
C LYS A 64 19.78 -0.88 0.45
N ASN A 65 20.00 -1.44 1.64
CA ASN A 65 20.72 -0.81 2.75
C ASN A 65 20.17 0.59 3.11
N GLU A 66 18.85 0.71 3.14
CA GLU A 66 18.14 1.95 3.44
C GLU A 66 17.86 2.12 4.94
N ARG A 67 17.73 3.37 5.40
CA ARG A 67 17.45 3.64 6.82
C ARG A 67 16.00 3.36 7.22
N TYR A 68 15.05 3.59 6.31
CA TYR A 68 13.61 3.52 6.58
C TYR A 68 12.92 2.53 5.62
N ARG A 69 12.08 1.64 6.13
CA ARG A 69 11.37 0.65 5.29
C ARG A 69 10.35 1.29 4.35
N PHE A 70 9.78 2.42 4.74
CA PHE A 70 8.90 3.21 3.87
C PHE A 70 9.64 4.08 2.86
N LYS A 71 10.99 4.07 2.83
CA LYS A 71 11.75 4.92 1.91
C LYS A 71 11.41 4.61 0.45
N ILE A 72 11.15 3.36 0.12
CA ILE A 72 10.79 2.94 -1.23
C ILE A 72 9.50 3.62 -1.71
N VAL A 73 8.40 3.52 -0.95
CA VAL A 73 7.10 4.08 -1.39
C VAL A 73 7.18 5.59 -1.53
N ILE A 74 7.91 6.27 -0.64
CA ILE A 74 8.12 7.72 -0.73
C ILE A 74 8.93 8.10 -1.97
N ASN A 75 10.04 7.39 -2.23
CA ASN A 75 10.87 7.65 -3.41
C ASN A 75 10.11 7.39 -4.72
N GLU A 76 9.26 6.35 -4.75
CA GLU A 76 8.41 6.07 -5.91
C GLU A 76 7.34 7.14 -6.08
N LEU A 77 6.73 7.62 -4.99
CA LEU A 77 5.72 8.69 -5.04
C LEU A 77 6.31 10.01 -5.54
N GLU A 78 7.54 10.35 -5.12
CA GLU A 78 8.25 11.55 -5.61
C GLU A 78 8.61 11.46 -7.11
N LYS A 79 8.83 10.25 -7.63
CA LYS A 79 9.19 10.02 -9.05
C LYS A 79 7.98 9.77 -9.94
N ALA A 80 6.85 9.39 -9.38
CA ALA A 80 5.67 9.00 -10.13
C ALA A 80 5.10 10.21 -10.90
N THR A 81 5.03 10.07 -12.22
CA THR A 81 4.41 11.05 -13.14
C THR A 81 2.98 10.67 -13.50
N SER A 82 2.64 9.39 -13.41
CA SER A 82 1.29 8.88 -13.67
C SER A 82 0.42 9.03 -12.43
N VAL A 83 -0.74 9.66 -12.60
CA VAL A 83 -1.77 9.80 -11.56
C VAL A 83 -2.20 8.43 -11.05
N ASP A 84 -2.36 7.45 -11.95
CA ASP A 84 -2.76 6.08 -11.60
C ASP A 84 -1.72 5.39 -10.68
N TYR A 85 -0.43 5.61 -10.92
CA TYR A 85 0.61 5.08 -10.05
C TYR A 85 0.68 5.82 -8.70
N GLN A 86 0.53 7.15 -8.70
CA GLN A 86 0.45 7.94 -7.47
C GLN A 86 -0.71 7.49 -6.58
N VAL A 87 -1.87 7.22 -7.18
CA VAL A 87 -3.05 6.71 -6.48
C VAL A 87 -2.77 5.36 -5.82
N ALA A 88 -2.15 4.41 -6.53
CA ALA A 88 -1.79 3.11 -5.95
C ALA A 88 -0.84 3.23 -4.75
N LEU A 89 0.16 4.12 -4.83
CA LEU A 89 1.12 4.38 -3.75
C LEU A 89 0.45 5.04 -2.53
N LEU A 90 -0.44 6.00 -2.76
CA LEU A 90 -1.21 6.66 -1.69
C LEU A 90 -2.21 5.69 -1.05
N ALA A 91 -2.86 4.83 -1.84
CA ALA A 91 -3.73 3.78 -1.34
C ALA A 91 -2.96 2.83 -0.42
N PHE A 92 -1.75 2.42 -0.81
CA PHE A 92 -0.90 1.60 0.03
C PHE A 92 -0.53 2.28 1.36
N ILE A 93 -0.12 3.55 1.33
CA ILE A 93 0.17 4.33 2.53
C ILE A 93 -1.05 4.37 3.47
N ASN A 94 -2.23 4.61 2.90
CA ASN A 94 -3.48 4.66 3.66
C ASN A 94 -3.83 3.30 4.27
N CYS A 95 -3.73 2.21 3.51
CA CYS A 95 -3.93 0.85 4.01
C CYS A 95 -3.00 0.54 5.19
N VAL A 96 -1.71 0.87 5.08
CA VAL A 96 -0.74 0.62 6.15
C VAL A 96 -1.06 1.40 7.43
N ILE A 97 -1.53 2.65 7.32
CA ILE A 97 -1.90 3.45 8.49
C ILE A 97 -3.20 2.95 9.10
N ILE A 98 -4.22 2.64 8.30
CA ILE A 98 -5.55 2.26 8.81
C ILE A 98 -5.53 0.87 9.43
N SER A 99 -4.80 -0.07 8.83
CA SER A 99 -4.70 -1.47 9.30
C SER A 99 -3.88 -1.63 10.59
N ALA A 100 -3.22 -0.59 11.09
CA ALA A 100 -2.57 -0.63 12.39
C ALA A 100 -3.62 -0.67 13.52
N THR A 101 -3.47 -1.66 14.41
CA THR A 101 -4.49 -2.14 15.36
C THR A 101 -4.95 -1.07 16.36
N ASN A 102 -4.04 -0.22 16.86
CA ASN A 102 -4.33 0.79 17.86
C ASN A 102 -3.81 2.18 17.47
N LEU A 103 -4.28 3.21 18.17
CA LEU A 103 -3.93 4.60 17.88
C LEU A 103 -2.42 4.87 17.98
N GLN A 104 -1.74 4.24 18.93
CA GLN A 104 -0.30 4.44 19.13
C GLN A 104 0.52 3.87 17.96
N ASP A 105 0.15 2.69 17.47
CA ASP A 105 0.77 2.10 16.28
C ASP A 105 0.52 2.95 15.04
N ARG A 106 -0.70 3.49 14.88
CA ARG A 106 -0.99 4.43 13.77
C ARG A 106 -0.13 5.69 13.84
N ILE A 107 0.04 6.27 15.03
CA ILE A 107 0.93 7.42 15.24
C ILE A 107 2.38 7.05 14.92
N ARG A 108 2.84 5.88 15.37
CA ARG A 108 4.21 5.41 15.11
C ARG A 108 4.49 5.23 13.62
N ILE A 109 3.61 4.53 12.90
CA ILE A 109 3.73 4.32 11.44
C ILE A 109 3.77 5.66 10.70
N ARG A 110 2.89 6.57 11.09
CA ARG A 110 2.81 7.90 10.50
C ARG A 110 4.08 8.72 10.74
N ASN A 111 4.63 8.67 11.96
CA ASN A 111 5.91 9.30 12.28
C ASN A 111 7.07 8.69 11.48
N GLU A 112 7.04 7.38 11.23
CA GLU A 112 8.04 6.70 10.41
C GLU A 112 7.96 7.14 8.94
N LEU A 113 6.75 7.27 8.39
CA LEU A 113 6.51 7.82 7.05
C LEU A 113 6.99 9.27 6.94
N ILE A 114 6.71 10.10 7.96
CA ILE A 114 7.23 11.48 8.04
C ILE A 114 8.76 11.47 8.07
N GLY A 115 9.38 10.57 8.84
CA GLY A 115 10.83 10.42 8.90
C GLY A 115 11.48 9.96 7.58
N ALA A 116 10.73 9.26 6.73
CA ALA A 116 11.20 8.78 5.43
C ALA A 116 11.09 9.83 4.30
N THR A 117 10.25 10.86 4.48
CA THR A 117 9.96 11.90 3.47
C THR A 117 10.77 13.18 3.65
N LYS A 118 11.10 13.81 2.52
CA LYS A 118 11.63 15.19 2.48
C LYS A 118 10.51 16.23 2.46
N TYR A 119 9.30 15.83 2.07
CA TYR A 119 8.14 16.70 1.89
C TYR A 119 7.00 16.25 2.80
N PRO A 120 7.03 16.63 4.09
CA PRO A 120 6.04 16.20 5.08
C PRO A 120 4.62 16.64 4.71
N LYS A 121 4.44 17.70 3.91
CA LYS A 121 3.12 18.24 3.54
C LYS A 121 2.20 17.27 2.79
N ILE A 122 2.72 16.39 1.92
CA ILE A 122 1.86 15.45 1.16
C ILE A 122 1.35 14.33 2.08
N VAL A 123 2.25 13.80 2.92
CA VAL A 123 1.91 12.78 3.93
C VAL A 123 0.97 13.38 4.97
N ILE A 124 1.25 14.61 5.44
CA ILE A 124 0.45 15.34 6.41
C ILE A 124 -0.94 15.70 5.85
N ALA A 125 -1.07 16.18 4.62
CA ALA A 125 -2.38 16.51 4.04
C ALA A 125 -3.29 15.27 3.91
N ASN A 126 -2.73 14.13 3.50
CA ASN A 126 -3.46 12.86 3.42
C ASN A 126 -3.81 12.34 4.83
N VAL A 127 -2.91 12.52 5.79
CA VAL A 127 -3.10 12.19 7.22
C VAL A 127 -4.14 13.08 7.90
N GLU A 128 -4.13 14.39 7.64
CA GLU A 128 -5.06 15.40 8.18
C GLU A 128 -6.46 15.18 7.62
N TYR A 129 -6.59 14.87 6.33
CA TYR A 129 -7.86 14.45 5.74
C TYR A 129 -8.43 13.19 6.43
N ASN A 130 -7.58 12.21 6.75
CA ASN A 130 -7.98 11.00 7.49
C ASN A 130 -8.25 11.22 8.99
N LEU A 131 -7.63 12.22 9.63
CA LEU A 131 -7.84 12.59 11.04
C LEU A 131 -9.06 13.52 11.23
N ALA A 132 -9.36 14.36 10.23
CA ALA A 132 -10.51 15.25 10.21
C ALA A 132 -11.84 14.51 9.95
N ALA A 133 -11.78 13.30 9.36
CA ALA A 133 -12.91 12.39 9.18
C ALA A 133 -13.44 11.88 10.53
N THR A 134 -14.22 12.74 11.17
CA THR A 134 -14.87 12.53 12.47
C THR A 134 -16.25 11.90 12.32
N ASP A 135 -16.83 11.93 11.11
CA ASP A 135 -18.14 11.37 10.82
C ASP A 135 -18.05 9.98 10.16
N SER A 136 -18.98 9.10 10.55
CA SER A 136 -19.24 7.77 9.98
C SER A 136 -19.44 7.79 8.46
N HIS A 137 -20.04 8.86 7.92
CA HIS A 137 -20.26 9.03 6.49
C HIS A 137 -18.98 9.38 5.72
N GLU A 138 -18.04 10.11 6.32
CA GLU A 138 -16.74 10.43 5.70
C GLU A 138 -15.79 9.22 5.74
N ARG A 139 -15.87 8.41 6.80
CA ARG A 139 -15.23 7.08 6.83
C ARG A 139 -15.81 6.17 5.76
N GLN A 140 -17.12 6.21 5.55
CA GLN A 140 -17.75 5.55 4.41
C GLN A 140 -17.27 6.13 3.09
N ALA A 141 -17.13 7.45 2.92
CA ALA A 141 -16.65 8.05 1.68
C ALA A 141 -15.18 7.68 1.37
N ILE A 142 -14.31 7.60 2.38
CA ILE A 142 -12.93 7.11 2.23
C ILE A 142 -12.94 5.60 1.94
N ALA A 143 -13.81 4.84 2.61
CA ALA A 143 -14.00 3.43 2.30
C ALA A 143 -14.56 3.22 0.89
N TYR A 144 -15.52 4.03 0.42
CA TYR A 144 -16.10 4.03 -0.93
C TYR A 144 -15.12 4.56 -1.97
N PHE A 145 -14.22 5.47 -1.62
CA PHE A 145 -13.15 5.92 -2.52
C PHE A 145 -12.09 4.83 -2.66
N ASN A 146 -11.66 4.21 -1.57
CA ASN A 146 -10.75 3.06 -1.60
C ASN A 146 -11.41 1.83 -2.26
N GLN A 147 -12.69 1.58 -2.00
CA GLN A 147 -13.48 0.49 -2.59
C GLN A 147 -13.81 0.79 -4.05
N GLY A 148 -14.05 2.06 -4.41
CA GLY A 148 -14.23 2.54 -5.77
C GLY A 148 -12.93 2.46 -6.58
N LEU A 149 -11.78 2.74 -5.96
CA LEU A 149 -10.47 2.49 -6.55
C LEU A 149 -10.21 0.99 -6.74
N ILE A 150 -10.56 0.15 -5.75
CA ILE A 150 -10.48 -1.32 -5.90
C ILE A 150 -11.44 -1.82 -7.00
N GLN A 151 -12.65 -1.26 -7.11
CA GLN A 151 -13.63 -1.61 -8.14
C GLN A 151 -13.20 -1.13 -9.54
N LEU A 152 -12.60 0.06 -9.65
CA LEU A 152 -11.98 0.59 -10.87
C LEU A 152 -10.77 -0.24 -11.29
N MET A 153 -9.95 -0.72 -10.33
CA MET A 153 -8.87 -1.67 -10.59
C MET A 153 -9.38 -3.03 -11.07
N PHE A 154 -10.51 -3.52 -10.53
CA PHE A 154 -11.17 -4.73 -11.01
C PHE A 154 -11.81 -4.57 -12.40
N GLN A 155 -12.42 -3.41 -12.70
CA GLN A 155 -13.01 -3.13 -14.01
C GLN A 155 -11.95 -2.96 -15.10
N GLN A 156 -10.82 -2.30 -14.82
CA GLN A 156 -9.72 -2.21 -15.78
C GLN A 156 -9.04 -3.56 -16.06
N GLN A 157 -9.03 -4.49 -15.09
CA GLN A 157 -8.56 -5.87 -15.34
C GLN A 157 -9.50 -6.67 -16.26
N VAL A 158 -10.82 -6.41 -16.23
CA VAL A 158 -11.79 -7.07 -17.12
C VAL A 158 -11.68 -6.54 -18.55
N GLU A 159 -11.45 -5.23 -18.74
CA GLU A 159 -11.25 -4.66 -20.10
C GLU A 159 -9.94 -5.12 -20.76
N ILE A 160 -8.89 -5.42 -19.99
CA ILE A 160 -7.61 -5.90 -20.55
C ILE A 160 -7.65 -7.40 -20.95
N HIS A 161 -8.61 -8.17 -20.45
CA HIS A 161 -8.81 -9.59 -20.81
C HIS A 161 -10.07 -9.84 -21.68
N GLY A 162 -10.67 -8.78 -22.20
CA GLY A 162 -11.77 -8.82 -23.17
C GLY A 162 -11.29 -8.61 -24.60
N ILE A 163 -10.43 -9.50 -25.11
CA ILE A 163 -10.43 -9.87 -26.53
C ILE A 163 -10.87 -11.32 -26.57
N ASP A 164 -12.19 -11.49 -26.62
CA ASP A 164 -12.89 -12.26 -27.65
C ASP A 164 -14.27 -11.60 -27.87
#